data_AF-A0A956R7X1-F1
#
_entry.id   AF-A0A956R7X1-F1
#
_cell.length_a   1.000
_cell.length_b   1.000
_cell.length_c   1.000
_cell.angle_alpha   90.00
_cell.angle_beta   90.00
_cell.angle_gamma   90.00
#
_symmetry.space_group_name_H-M   'P 1'
#
loop_
_entity.id
_entity.type
_entity.pdbx_description
1 polymer ?
#
loop_
_entity_poly.entity_id
_entity_poly.type
_entity_poly.pdbx_seq_one_letter_code
_entity_poly.pdbx_strand_id
1 'polypeptide(L)'
;MNCAALQPLPHDVLTLVAERDLGWESPLELAHPGPMPALLEERAGLTMAALGREAASWIDAYQAQGEISTDRPDDFLEFVIARVPDRVVVCMARFERALSIARAAQVHDDLEPRARLGRRLRMHPAAAMVDLPGPAEEVIGAIALGLSPPAYSGWPVLVAPGLPTLWRQATPVEDALCTWLTRPRSTAEVRERFVGADRVLQRLLAARAIIGA
;
A
#
# COMPACT_ATOMS: atom_id res chain seq x y z
N MET A 1 -15.64 26.64 -16.50
CA MET A 1 -14.72 25.59 -15.99
C MET A 1 -15.54 24.33 -15.83
N ASN A 2 -15.43 23.39 -16.77
CA ASN A 2 -16.15 22.11 -16.73
C ASN A 2 -15.31 21.11 -15.93
N CYS A 3 -15.75 20.76 -14.71
CA CYS A 3 -15.28 19.56 -14.04
C CYS A 3 -15.90 18.35 -14.76
N ALA A 4 -15.17 17.77 -15.72
CA ALA A 4 -15.54 16.48 -16.26
C ALA A 4 -15.41 15.45 -15.13
N ALA A 5 -16.53 14.87 -14.71
CA ALA A 5 -16.55 13.78 -13.76
C ALA A 5 -15.83 12.58 -14.40
N LEU A 6 -14.64 12.26 -13.90
CA LEU A 6 -13.97 11.00 -14.19
C LEU A 6 -14.90 9.89 -13.73
N GLN A 7 -15.35 9.06 -14.67
CA GLN A 7 -16.10 7.86 -14.32
C GLN A 7 -15.20 6.96 -13.47
N PRO A 8 -15.68 6.41 -12.35
CA PRO A 8 -14.91 5.47 -11.56
C PRO A 8 -14.53 4.30 -12.47
N LEU A 9 -13.24 3.99 -12.56
CA LEU A 9 -12.75 2.80 -13.25
C LEU A 9 -13.47 1.58 -12.66
N PRO A 10 -13.88 0.61 -13.49
CA PRO A 10 -14.52 -0.59 -12.99
C PRO A 10 -13.60 -1.28 -11.97
N HIS A 11 -14.21 -1.85 -10.93
CA HIS A 11 -13.55 -2.60 -9.85
C HIS A 11 -12.56 -3.66 -10.37
N ASP A 12 -12.71 -4.07 -11.63
CA ASP A 12 -11.89 -5.07 -12.31
C ASP A 12 -10.48 -4.60 -12.70
N VAL A 13 -10.17 -3.29 -12.78
CA VAL A 13 -8.80 -2.86 -13.15
C VAL A 13 -7.78 -3.27 -12.09
N LEU A 14 -8.18 -3.25 -10.82
CA LEU A 14 -7.31 -3.64 -9.71
C LEU A 14 -7.17 -5.17 -9.59
N THR A 15 -8.23 -5.90 -9.96
CA THR A 15 -8.19 -7.36 -10.11
C THR A 15 -7.34 -7.76 -11.33
N LEU A 16 -7.39 -7.02 -12.43
CA LEU A 16 -6.57 -7.23 -13.64
C LEU A 16 -5.08 -6.92 -13.43
N VAL A 17 -4.74 -6.00 -12.52
CA VAL A 17 -3.35 -5.79 -12.07
C VAL A 17 -2.90 -6.91 -11.12
N ALA A 18 -3.83 -7.50 -10.35
CA ALA A 18 -3.54 -8.61 -9.43
C ALA A 18 -3.52 -10.00 -10.11
N GLU A 19 -4.30 -10.17 -11.18
CA GLU A 19 -4.41 -11.34 -12.04
C GLU A 19 -3.78 -11.00 -13.40
N ARG A 20 -2.45 -10.86 -13.39
CA ARG A 20 -1.63 -10.54 -14.57
C ARG A 20 -1.66 -11.69 -15.58
N ASP A 21 -2.67 -11.70 -16.45
CA ASP A 21 -2.73 -12.51 -17.68
C ASP A 21 -3.13 -11.66 -18.90
N LEU A 22 -2.74 -10.37 -18.87
CA LEU A 22 -3.14 -9.35 -19.85
C LEU A 22 -2.23 -9.24 -21.10
N GLY A 23 -1.34 -10.21 -21.36
CA GLY A 23 -0.49 -10.18 -22.57
C GLY A 23 0.35 -8.91 -22.72
N TRP A 24 0.70 -8.31 -21.58
CA TRP A 24 1.49 -7.09 -21.48
C TRP A 24 2.96 -7.43 -21.72
N GLU A 25 3.51 -7.06 -22.88
CA GLU A 25 4.98 -6.94 -23.02
C GLU A 25 5.44 -5.94 -21.97
N SER A 26 6.30 -6.38 -21.04
CA SER A 26 6.65 -5.57 -19.88
C SER A 26 7.33 -4.28 -20.38
N PRO A 27 6.89 -3.06 -20.01
CA PRO A 27 7.60 -1.81 -20.22
C PRO A 27 9.04 -1.87 -19.69
N LEU A 28 9.30 -2.82 -18.80
CA LEU A 28 10.61 -3.17 -18.26
C LEU A 28 11.47 -3.97 -19.24
N GLU A 29 10.90 -4.79 -20.14
CA GLU A 29 11.63 -5.45 -21.25
C GLU A 29 12.19 -4.42 -22.25
N LEU A 30 11.49 -3.30 -22.45
CA LEU A 30 11.98 -2.19 -23.28
C LEU A 30 13.05 -1.33 -22.58
N ALA A 31 13.14 -1.39 -21.24
CA ALA A 31 14.05 -0.57 -20.45
C ALA A 31 15.34 -1.30 -20.01
N HIS A 32 15.37 -2.65 -20.02
CA HIS A 32 16.49 -3.41 -19.45
C HIS A 32 16.87 -4.66 -20.28
N PRO A 33 18.13 -4.81 -20.73
CA PRO A 33 18.58 -5.99 -21.49
C PRO A 33 19.07 -7.17 -20.60
N GLY A 34 18.65 -7.26 -19.33
CA GLY A 34 19.10 -8.32 -18.40
C GLY A 34 17.91 -8.97 -17.66
N PRO A 35 18.04 -10.24 -17.22
CA PRO A 35 16.97 -10.91 -16.50
C PRO A 35 16.76 -10.25 -15.14
N MET A 36 15.69 -9.48 -15.02
CA MET A 36 15.20 -9.00 -13.74
C MET A 36 14.81 -10.22 -12.87
N PRO A 37 15.16 -10.24 -11.58
CA PRO A 37 14.70 -11.32 -10.70
C PRO A 37 13.17 -11.32 -10.68
N ALA A 38 12.55 -12.43 -11.11
CA ALA A 38 11.09 -12.54 -11.26
C ALA A 38 10.31 -12.14 -9.97
N LEU A 39 10.90 -12.38 -8.80
CA LEU A 39 10.33 -12.00 -7.50
C LEU A 39 10.23 -10.49 -7.27
N LEU A 40 11.16 -9.70 -7.83
CA LEU A 40 11.07 -8.23 -7.76
C LEU A 40 9.97 -7.70 -8.67
N GLU A 41 9.80 -8.26 -9.86
CA GLU A 41 8.72 -7.86 -10.77
C GLU A 41 7.33 -8.19 -10.22
N GLU A 42 7.21 -9.31 -9.51
CA GLU A 42 5.96 -9.73 -8.86
C GLU A 42 5.59 -8.82 -7.67
N ARG A 43 6.57 -8.42 -6.85
CA ARG A 43 6.30 -7.79 -5.54
C ARG A 43 6.65 -6.29 -5.45
N ALA A 44 7.38 -5.75 -6.42
CA ALA A 44 7.76 -4.34 -6.49
C ALA A 44 7.36 -3.70 -7.84
N GLY A 45 6.42 -4.30 -8.57
CA GLY A 45 6.06 -3.92 -9.92
C GLY A 45 5.58 -2.46 -10.07
N LEU A 46 4.80 -1.94 -9.12
CA LEU A 46 4.34 -0.54 -9.15
C LEU A 46 5.48 0.43 -8.86
N THR A 47 6.36 0.10 -7.93
CA THR A 47 7.55 0.89 -7.62
C THR A 47 8.50 0.93 -8.81
N MET A 48 8.72 -0.22 -9.45
CA MET A 48 9.52 -0.34 -10.66
C MET A 48 8.93 0.46 -11.83
N ALA A 49 7.61 0.38 -12.03
CA ALA A 49 6.92 1.18 -13.03
C ALA A 49 7.02 2.69 -12.72
N ALA A 50 6.93 3.09 -11.45
CA ALA A 50 7.07 4.47 -11.02
C ALA A 50 8.50 5.02 -11.21
N LEU A 51 9.52 4.17 -11.01
CA LEU A 51 10.92 4.49 -11.31
C LEU A 51 11.15 4.69 -12.83
N GLY A 52 10.31 4.07 -13.67
CA GLY A 52 10.36 4.20 -15.12
C GLY A 52 11.74 3.83 -15.67
N ARG A 53 12.35 4.74 -16.44
CA ARG A 53 13.65 4.51 -17.09
C ARG A 53 14.83 4.40 -16.11
N GLU A 54 14.68 4.90 -14.88
CA GLU A 54 15.76 4.85 -13.90
C GLU A 54 15.79 3.52 -13.12
N ALA A 55 14.77 2.66 -13.29
CA ALA A 55 14.61 1.46 -12.48
C ALA A 55 15.83 0.53 -12.52
N ALA A 56 16.46 0.39 -13.70
CA ALA A 56 17.70 -0.35 -13.89
C ALA A 56 18.84 0.15 -12.99
N SER A 57 19.08 1.47 -13.00
CA SER A 57 20.15 2.07 -12.19
C SER A 57 19.92 1.91 -10.69
N TRP A 58 18.66 1.90 -10.24
CA TRP A 58 18.31 1.68 -8.85
C TRP A 58 18.44 0.22 -8.44
N ILE A 59 18.15 -0.74 -9.33
CA ILE A 59 18.46 -2.16 -9.11
C ILE A 59 19.97 -2.35 -8.97
N ASP A 60 20.77 -1.81 -9.88
CA ASP A 60 22.23 -1.93 -9.83
C ASP A 60 22.79 -1.32 -8.54
N ALA A 61 22.30 -0.14 -8.15
CA ALA A 61 22.69 0.53 -6.91
C ALA A 61 22.26 -0.22 -5.65
N TYR A 62 21.13 -0.93 -5.71
CA TYR A 62 20.70 -1.85 -4.66
C TYR A 62 21.69 -3.02 -4.59
N GLN A 63 21.86 -3.78 -5.67
CA GLN A 63 22.74 -4.96 -5.74
C GLN A 63 24.19 -4.68 -5.31
N ALA A 64 24.72 -3.49 -5.63
CA ALA A 64 26.08 -3.09 -5.26
C ALA A 64 26.32 -2.99 -3.73
N GLN A 65 25.27 -3.03 -2.89
CA GLN A 65 25.41 -3.00 -1.43
C GLN A 65 25.83 -4.32 -0.78
N GLY A 66 25.94 -5.41 -1.57
CA GLY A 66 26.66 -6.62 -1.15
C GLY A 66 25.98 -7.53 -0.12
N GLU A 67 24.79 -7.18 0.39
CA GLU A 67 24.04 -7.99 1.38
C GLU A 67 22.70 -8.56 0.87
N ILE A 68 22.45 -8.49 -0.43
CA ILE A 68 21.10 -8.66 -0.96
C ILE A 68 20.87 -10.04 -1.55
N SER A 69 19.95 -10.76 -0.93
CA SER A 69 19.24 -11.86 -1.58
C SER A 69 18.08 -11.25 -2.39
N THR A 70 18.05 -11.52 -3.69
CA THR A 70 16.92 -11.20 -4.58
C THR A 70 15.62 -11.91 -4.18
N ASP A 71 15.67 -12.76 -3.15
CA ASP A 71 14.54 -13.48 -2.58
C ASP A 71 13.80 -12.64 -1.52
N ARG A 72 14.26 -11.41 -1.24
CA ARG A 72 13.66 -10.47 -0.29
C ARG A 72 13.26 -9.15 -0.95
N PRO A 73 12.20 -9.15 -1.77
CA PRO A 73 11.71 -7.93 -2.43
C PRO A 73 11.34 -6.80 -1.46
N ASP A 74 10.98 -7.12 -0.20
CA ASP A 74 10.71 -6.11 0.83
C ASP A 74 11.97 -5.28 1.17
N ASP A 75 13.17 -5.86 1.08
CA ASP A 75 14.44 -5.16 1.32
C ASP A 75 14.73 -4.14 0.21
N PHE A 76 14.33 -4.44 -1.03
CA PHE A 76 14.42 -3.48 -2.14
C PHE A 76 13.48 -2.30 -1.94
N LEU A 77 12.25 -2.56 -1.51
CA LEU A 77 11.27 -1.49 -1.22
C LEU A 77 11.78 -0.59 -0.09
N GLU A 78 12.38 -1.14 0.97
CA GLU A 78 13.02 -0.35 2.03
C GLU A 78 14.19 0.50 1.53
N PHE A 79 15.03 -0.08 0.66
CA PHE A 79 16.11 0.66 0.01
C PHE A 79 15.58 1.85 -0.79
N VAL A 80 14.55 1.64 -1.61
CA VAL A 80 13.89 2.69 -2.39
C VAL A 80 13.32 3.78 -1.47
N ILE A 81 12.59 3.40 -0.43
CA ILE A 81 12.02 4.35 0.56
C ILE A 81 13.10 5.21 1.21
N ALA A 82 14.28 4.63 1.47
CA ALA A 82 15.36 5.31 2.17
C ALA A 82 16.21 6.22 1.27
N ARG A 83 16.25 5.99 -0.05
CA ARG A 83 17.26 6.58 -0.94
C ARG A 83 16.69 7.36 -2.12
N VAL A 84 15.47 7.07 -2.57
CA VAL A 84 14.86 7.76 -3.70
C VAL A 84 14.18 9.06 -3.22
N PRO A 85 14.51 10.23 -3.81
CA PRO A 85 13.88 11.50 -3.41
C PRO A 85 12.50 11.71 -4.03
N ASP A 86 12.16 10.98 -5.10
CA ASP A 86 10.87 11.09 -5.76
C ASP A 86 9.74 10.59 -4.85
N ARG A 87 8.81 11.50 -4.54
CA ARG A 87 7.71 11.23 -3.62
C ARG A 87 6.76 10.14 -4.14
N VAL A 88 6.45 10.13 -5.43
CA VAL A 88 5.54 9.14 -6.03
C VAL A 88 6.14 7.75 -5.87
N VAL A 89 7.43 7.61 -6.21
CA VAL A 89 8.15 6.34 -6.07
C VAL A 89 8.14 5.87 -4.61
N VAL A 90 8.46 6.76 -3.67
CA VAL A 90 8.45 6.42 -2.23
C VAL A 90 7.05 6.01 -1.75
N CYS A 91 5.99 6.70 -2.22
CA CYS A 91 4.61 6.32 -1.91
C CYS A 91 4.26 4.94 -2.43
N MET A 92 4.65 4.59 -3.67
CA MET A 92 4.42 3.24 -4.23
C MET A 92 5.19 2.18 -3.47
N ALA A 93 6.45 2.45 -3.10
CA ALA A 93 7.24 1.50 -2.35
C ALA A 93 6.63 1.21 -0.96
N ARG A 94 6.14 2.26 -0.28
CA ARG A 94 5.40 2.10 0.99
C ARG A 94 4.10 1.32 0.82
N PHE A 95 3.38 1.57 -0.28
CA PHE A 95 2.12 0.90 -0.59
C PHE A 95 2.33 -0.59 -0.87
N GLU A 96 3.24 -0.96 -1.77
CA GLU A 96 3.56 -2.35 -2.10
C GLU A 96 4.09 -3.12 -0.88
N ARG A 97 4.95 -2.49 -0.08
CA ARG A 97 5.45 -3.08 1.16
C ARG A 97 4.31 -3.36 2.14
N ALA A 98 3.38 -2.42 2.30
CA ALA A 98 2.21 -2.62 3.14
C ALA A 98 1.32 -3.77 2.63
N LEU A 99 1.15 -3.89 1.31
CA LEU A 99 0.41 -4.99 0.68
C LEU A 99 1.08 -6.34 0.92
N SER A 100 2.41 -6.42 0.77
CA SER A 100 3.21 -7.62 1.03
C SER A 100 3.01 -8.13 2.47
N ILE A 101 3.13 -7.23 3.45
CA ILE A 101 2.95 -7.55 4.87
C ILE A 101 1.50 -7.96 5.17
N ALA A 102 0.51 -7.24 4.65
CA ALA A 102 -0.90 -7.55 4.85
C ALA A 102 -1.27 -8.92 4.23
N ARG A 103 -0.75 -9.23 3.04
CA ARG A 103 -0.96 -10.52 2.36
C ARG A 103 -0.36 -11.67 3.14
N ALA A 104 0.87 -11.54 3.63
CA ALA A 104 1.50 -12.55 4.47
C ALA A 104 0.66 -12.82 5.73
N ALA A 105 0.16 -11.77 6.38
CA ALA A 105 -0.71 -11.90 7.55
C ALA A 105 -2.10 -12.46 7.22
N GLN A 106 -2.55 -12.43 5.97
CA GLN A 106 -3.81 -13.05 5.55
C GLN A 106 -3.66 -14.58 5.39
N VAL A 107 -2.51 -15.04 4.90
CA VAL A 107 -2.22 -16.48 4.69
C VAL A 107 -2.01 -17.24 5.99
N HIS A 108 -1.36 -16.61 6.97
CA HIS A 108 -0.90 -17.33 8.17
C HIS A 108 -2.00 -17.72 9.17
N ASP A 109 -3.26 -17.30 8.98
CA ASP A 109 -4.43 -17.55 9.85
C ASP A 109 -4.21 -17.39 11.38
N ASP A 110 -3.05 -16.89 11.81
CA ASP A 110 -2.63 -16.46 13.16
C ASP A 110 -3.35 -15.17 13.57
N LEU A 111 -4.60 -15.06 13.16
CA LEU A 111 -5.44 -13.90 13.34
C LEU A 111 -5.96 -13.98 14.77
N GLU A 112 -5.15 -13.40 15.67
CA GLU A 112 -5.53 -13.06 17.04
C GLU A 112 -7.05 -12.87 17.16
N PRO A 113 -7.72 -13.59 18.10
CA PRO A 113 -9.17 -13.60 18.16
C PRO A 113 -9.72 -12.18 18.18
N ARG A 114 -10.71 -11.92 17.30
CA ARG A 114 -11.41 -10.64 17.12
C ARG A 114 -11.33 -9.80 18.38
N ALA A 115 -10.69 -8.63 18.29
CA ALA A 115 -10.45 -7.78 19.44
C ALA A 115 -11.72 -7.62 20.27
N ARG A 116 -11.67 -8.06 21.52
CA ARG A 116 -12.78 -7.87 22.44
C ARG A 116 -12.82 -6.40 22.84
N LEU A 117 -13.92 -5.72 22.52
CA LEU A 117 -14.20 -4.36 22.97
C LEU A 117 -14.07 -4.33 24.51
N GLY A 118 -13.08 -3.59 25.02
CA GLY A 118 -12.69 -3.59 26.44
C GLY A 118 -11.18 -3.69 26.69
N ARG A 119 -10.40 -4.16 25.71
CA ARG A 119 -8.93 -4.09 25.70
C ARG A 119 -8.42 -2.79 25.08
N ARG A 120 -7.13 -2.46 25.28
CA ARG A 120 -6.54 -1.23 24.70
C ARG A 120 -6.34 -1.45 23.20
N LEU A 121 -7.04 -0.71 22.37
CA LEU A 121 -6.95 -0.75 20.93
C LEU A 121 -5.60 -0.21 20.44
N ARG A 122 -5.01 -0.86 19.43
CA ARG A 122 -3.83 -0.41 18.70
C ARG A 122 -3.92 -0.80 17.23
N MET A 123 -3.11 -0.20 16.37
CA MET A 123 -2.96 -0.65 14.98
C MET A 123 -2.48 -2.10 14.91
N HIS A 124 -3.06 -2.89 13.99
CA HIS A 124 -2.57 -4.22 13.67
C HIS A 124 -1.18 -4.09 13.02
N PRO A 125 -0.18 -4.92 13.39
CA PRO A 125 1.18 -4.80 12.85
C PRO A 125 1.26 -4.98 11.33
N ALA A 126 0.35 -5.77 10.77
CA ALA A 126 0.20 -5.95 9.32
C ALA A 126 -0.79 -4.99 8.64
N ALA A 127 -1.26 -3.96 9.34
CA ALA A 127 -2.07 -2.90 8.75
C ALA A 127 -1.30 -1.59 8.72
N ALA A 128 -1.53 -0.78 7.69
CA ALA A 128 -0.85 0.49 7.50
C ALA A 128 -1.79 1.54 6.93
N MET A 129 -1.52 2.80 7.25
CA MET A 129 -2.06 3.95 6.54
C MET A 129 -0.97 4.47 5.61
N VAL A 130 -1.26 4.56 4.32
CA VAL A 130 -0.31 5.00 3.30
C VAL A 130 -0.87 6.22 2.58
N ASP A 131 -0.15 7.33 2.61
CA ASP A 131 -0.53 8.54 1.88
C ASP A 131 -0.11 8.42 0.42
N LEU A 132 -1.08 8.50 -0.49
CA LEU A 132 -0.83 8.55 -1.93
C LEU A 132 -0.86 9.99 -2.47
N PRO A 133 -0.18 10.26 -3.60
CA PRO A 133 -0.18 11.58 -4.24
C PRO A 133 -1.49 11.90 -4.99
N GLY A 134 -2.53 11.10 -4.84
CA GLY A 134 -3.81 11.23 -5.52
C GLY A 134 -4.74 10.06 -5.19
N PRO A 135 -5.95 10.03 -5.75
CA PRO A 135 -6.81 8.85 -5.70
C PRO A 135 -6.03 7.61 -6.15
N ALA A 136 -6.12 6.53 -5.39
CA ALA A 136 -5.28 5.35 -5.58
C ALA A 136 -5.42 4.79 -7.01
N GLU A 137 -6.65 4.73 -7.50
CA GLU A 137 -7.00 4.24 -8.83
C GLU A 137 -6.38 5.11 -9.93
N GLU A 138 -6.37 6.44 -9.77
CA GLU A 138 -5.77 7.37 -10.73
C GLU A 138 -4.24 7.27 -10.71
N VAL A 139 -3.63 7.19 -9.53
CA VAL A 139 -2.17 7.09 -9.38
C VAL A 139 -1.67 5.76 -9.95
N ILE A 140 -2.29 4.64 -9.54
CA ILE A 140 -1.94 3.31 -10.02
C ILE A 140 -2.18 3.20 -11.53
N GLY A 141 -3.31 3.72 -12.03
CA GLY A 141 -3.63 3.73 -13.45
C GLY A 141 -2.62 4.55 -14.28
N ALA A 142 -2.24 5.74 -13.80
CA ALA A 142 -1.23 6.55 -14.48
C ALA A 142 0.13 5.85 -14.55
N ILE A 143 0.58 5.25 -13.44
CA ILE A 143 1.84 4.51 -13.37
C ILE A 143 1.81 3.29 -14.30
N ALA A 144 0.72 2.53 -14.29
CA ALA A 144 0.56 1.39 -15.18
C ALA A 144 0.65 1.80 -16.66
N LEU A 145 0.12 2.98 -17.02
CA LEU A 145 0.17 3.51 -18.38
C LEU A 145 1.48 4.25 -18.73
N GLY A 146 2.46 4.29 -17.82
CA GLY A 146 3.70 5.06 -18.02
C GLY A 146 3.48 6.57 -18.09
N LEU A 147 2.38 7.06 -17.52
CA LEU A 147 2.01 8.48 -17.46
C LEU A 147 2.46 9.09 -16.13
N SER A 148 2.66 10.40 -16.11
CA SER A 148 2.91 11.13 -14.86
C SER A 148 1.65 11.09 -13.98
N PRO A 149 1.73 10.55 -12.75
CA PRO A 149 0.58 10.52 -11.87
C PRO A 149 0.24 11.92 -11.36
N PRO A 150 -1.01 12.14 -10.95
CA PRO A 150 -1.39 13.37 -10.27
C PRO A 150 -0.54 13.59 -9.01
N ALA A 151 -0.16 14.84 -8.75
CA ALA A 151 0.72 15.24 -7.65
C ALA A 151 -0.03 16.03 -6.56
N TYR A 152 -1.20 15.56 -6.17
CA TYR A 152 -1.96 16.07 -5.03
C TYR A 152 -1.39 15.51 -3.71
N SER A 153 -1.81 16.06 -2.58
CA SER A 153 -1.51 15.51 -1.25
C SER A 153 -2.80 15.15 -0.52
N GLY A 154 -2.70 14.18 0.40
CA GLY A 154 -3.78 13.89 1.35
C GLY A 154 -4.80 12.87 0.89
N TRP A 155 -4.35 11.80 0.22
CA TRP A 155 -5.19 10.65 -0.14
C TRP A 155 -4.76 9.41 0.66
N PRO A 156 -5.21 9.29 1.93
CA PRO A 156 -4.84 8.17 2.77
C PRO A 156 -5.51 6.88 2.28
N VAL A 157 -4.71 5.83 2.17
CA VAL A 157 -5.14 4.48 1.82
C VAL A 157 -4.91 3.56 3.01
N LEU A 158 -5.97 2.90 3.44
CA LEU A 158 -5.88 1.85 4.45
C LEU A 158 -5.50 0.55 3.77
N VAL A 159 -4.37 -0.03 4.17
CA VAL A 159 -3.95 -1.39 3.82
C VAL A 159 -4.13 -2.27 5.04
N ALA A 160 -4.87 -3.36 4.93
CA ALA A 160 -5.15 -4.24 6.06
C ALA A 160 -5.52 -5.68 5.61
N PRO A 161 -5.15 -6.71 6.40
CA PRO A 161 -5.29 -8.11 6.00
C PRO A 161 -6.74 -8.63 6.00
N GLY A 162 -7.67 -7.90 6.62
CA GLY A 162 -9.09 -8.25 6.63
C GLY A 162 -9.90 -7.63 5.48
N LEU A 163 -9.26 -6.84 4.61
CA LEU A 163 -9.91 -6.27 3.43
C LEU A 163 -9.85 -7.27 2.26
N PRO A 164 -10.94 -7.46 1.48
CA PRO A 164 -10.95 -8.38 0.34
C PRO A 164 -9.86 -8.06 -0.70
N THR A 165 -9.68 -6.77 -0.99
CA THR A 165 -8.67 -6.24 -1.91
C THR A 165 -7.36 -5.88 -1.20
N LEU A 166 -7.20 -6.24 0.08
CA LEU A 166 -6.13 -5.80 1.00
C LEU A 166 -6.03 -4.30 1.24
N TRP A 167 -6.68 -3.46 0.45
CA TRP A 167 -6.64 -2.02 0.61
C TRP A 167 -7.95 -1.34 0.19
N ARG A 168 -8.16 -0.11 0.65
CA ARG A 168 -9.19 0.82 0.18
C ARG A 168 -8.85 2.24 0.58
N GLN A 169 -9.51 3.22 -0.02
CA GLN A 169 -9.45 4.59 0.47
C GLN A 169 -9.92 4.69 1.93
N ALA A 170 -9.16 5.41 2.74
CA ALA A 170 -9.50 5.71 4.13
C ALA A 170 -10.34 7.00 4.20
N THR A 171 -11.31 7.01 5.11
CA THR A 171 -12.01 8.26 5.46
C THR A 171 -11.12 9.14 6.34
N PRO A 172 -11.33 10.47 6.38
CA PRO A 172 -10.54 11.36 7.24
C PRO A 172 -10.57 10.97 8.73
N VAL A 173 -11.68 10.41 9.20
CA VAL A 173 -11.80 9.93 10.60
C VAL A 173 -11.00 8.65 10.82
N GLU A 174 -10.97 7.73 9.84
CA GLU A 174 -10.13 6.53 9.91
C GLU A 174 -8.65 6.90 9.93
N ASP A 175 -8.22 7.80 9.05
CA ASP A 175 -6.84 8.29 9.01
C ASP A 175 -6.42 8.93 10.36
N ALA A 176 -7.20 9.88 10.87
CA ALA A 176 -6.93 10.54 12.14
C ALA A 176 -6.91 9.55 13.32
N LEU A 177 -7.83 8.57 13.33
CA LEU A 177 -7.90 7.55 14.37
C LEU A 177 -6.71 6.59 14.29
N CYS A 178 -6.36 6.09 13.10
CA CYS A 178 -5.21 5.20 12.89
C CYS A 178 -3.90 5.88 13.29
N THR A 179 -3.69 7.14 12.90
CA THR A 179 -2.54 7.94 13.34
C THR A 179 -2.49 8.08 14.87
N TRP A 180 -3.63 8.25 15.52
CA TRP A 180 -3.70 8.36 16.98
C TRP A 180 -3.49 7.03 17.71
N LEU A 181 -3.83 5.90 17.08
CA LEU A 181 -3.63 4.53 17.58
C LEU A 181 -2.20 3.99 17.36
N THR A 182 -1.25 4.84 16.98
CA THR A 182 0.19 4.53 17.07
C THR A 182 0.63 4.17 18.49
N ARG A 183 -0.17 4.53 19.51
CA ARG A 183 -0.05 4.05 20.89
C ARG A 183 -1.35 3.36 21.31
N PRO A 184 -1.32 2.32 22.17
CA PRO A 184 -2.52 1.66 22.62
C PRO A 184 -3.48 2.59 23.42
N ARG A 185 -4.77 2.61 23.05
CA ARG A 185 -5.82 3.45 23.67
C ARG A 185 -7.03 2.62 24.08
N SER A 186 -7.65 2.93 25.20
CA SER A 186 -8.93 2.31 25.57
C SER A 186 -10.05 2.72 24.60
N THR A 187 -11.07 1.89 24.46
CA THR A 187 -12.25 2.22 23.66
C THR A 187 -12.97 3.47 24.18
N ALA A 188 -12.93 3.73 25.50
CA ALA A 188 -13.52 4.92 26.11
C ALA A 188 -12.81 6.20 25.63
N GLU A 189 -11.46 6.22 25.67
CA GLU A 189 -10.65 7.33 25.15
C GLU A 189 -10.96 7.61 23.66
N VAL A 190 -11.14 6.55 22.85
CA VAL A 190 -11.49 6.72 21.42
C VAL A 190 -12.86 7.36 21.25
N ARG A 191 -13.87 6.91 22.01
CA ARG A 191 -15.24 7.46 21.94
C ARG A 191 -15.33 8.90 22.40
N GLU A 192 -14.53 9.27 23.39
CA GLU A 192 -14.45 10.66 23.87
C GLU A 192 -13.80 11.57 22.82
N ARG A 193 -12.78 11.08 22.12
CA ARG A 193 -12.01 11.87 21.14
C ARG A 193 -12.70 12.00 19.78
N PHE A 194 -13.39 10.96 19.30
CA PHE A 194 -13.92 10.89 17.94
C PHE A 194 -15.44 10.71 17.94
N VAL A 195 -16.16 11.69 17.39
CA VAL A 195 -17.61 11.62 17.22
C VAL A 195 -17.96 10.49 16.24
N GLY A 196 -18.89 9.61 16.64
CA GLY A 196 -19.28 8.47 15.82
C GLY A 196 -18.24 7.34 15.76
N ALA A 197 -17.30 7.30 16.71
CA ALA A 197 -16.22 6.30 16.78
C ALA A 197 -16.69 4.86 16.60
N ASP A 198 -17.86 4.48 17.13
CA ASP A 198 -18.30 3.08 17.12
C ASP A 198 -18.40 2.49 15.72
N ARG A 199 -18.95 3.24 14.75
CA ARG A 199 -19.06 2.76 13.37
C ARG A 199 -17.69 2.64 12.71
N VAL A 200 -16.79 3.58 13.00
CA VAL A 200 -15.41 3.57 12.48
C VAL A 200 -14.61 2.40 13.07
N LEU A 201 -14.71 2.20 14.39
CA LEU A 201 -14.10 1.08 15.09
C LEU A 201 -14.59 -0.26 14.55
N GLN A 202 -15.90 -0.42 14.34
CA GLN A 202 -16.45 -1.65 13.74
C GLN A 202 -15.86 -1.91 12.35
N ARG A 203 -15.76 -0.88 11.50
CA ARG A 203 -15.17 -1.01 10.15
C ARG A 203 -13.68 -1.37 10.21
N LEU A 204 -12.92 -0.74 11.10
CA LEU A 204 -11.49 -1.02 11.26
C LEU A 204 -11.23 -2.39 11.87
N LEU A 205 -12.08 -2.84 12.80
CA LEU A 205 -12.04 -4.21 13.35
C LEU A 205 -12.37 -5.25 12.29
N ALA A 206 -13.42 -5.00 11.48
CA ALA A 206 -13.80 -5.88 10.38
C ALA A 206 -12.69 -5.97 9.31
N ALA A 207 -12.06 -4.84 8.99
CA ALA A 207 -10.88 -4.78 8.12
C ALA A 207 -9.61 -5.35 8.75
N ARG A 208 -9.63 -5.69 10.05
CA ARG A 208 -8.47 -6.10 10.84
C ARG A 208 -7.32 -5.08 10.81
N ALA A 209 -7.68 -3.80 10.69
CA ALA A 209 -6.77 -2.67 10.75
C ALA A 209 -6.33 -2.36 12.18
N ILE A 210 -7.15 -2.71 13.17
CA ILE A 210 -6.89 -2.51 14.59
C ILE A 210 -7.15 -3.80 15.37
N ILE A 211 -6.46 -3.94 16.50
CA ILE A 211 -6.56 -5.08 17.42
C ILE A 211 -6.59 -4.61 18.87
N GLY A 212 -7.04 -5.48 19.77
CA GLY A 212 -6.98 -5.24 21.22
C GLY A 212 -5.65 -5.78 21.75
N ALA A 213 -4.86 -4.92 22.39
CA ALA A 213 -3.68 -5.25 23.19
C ALA A 213 -4.06 -5.67 24.61
#